data_AF-A0A7T1MMJ9-F1
#
_entry.id   AF-A0A7T1MMJ9-F1
#
_cell.length_a   1.000
_cell.length_b   1.000
_cell.length_c   1.000
_cell.angle_alpha   90.00
_cell.angle_beta   90.00
_cell.angle_gamma   90.00
#
_symmetry.space_group_name_H-M   'P 1'
#
loop_
_entity.id
_entity.type
_entity.pdbx_description
1 polymer ?
#
loop_
_entity_poly.entity_id
_entity_poly.type
_entity_poly.pdbx_seq_one_letter_code
_entity_poly.pdbx_strand_id
1 'polypeptide(L)' 'MGTPLAARAMNLDQACERFASRLTAAQASGDSQQAQTTYQKGSQRIAANFNGATCPNVQPPKP' A
#
# COMPACT_ATOMS: atom_id res chain seq x y z
N MET A 1 -15.15 -2.14 -29.07
CA MET A 1 -14.67 -0.74 -28.93
C MET A 1 -14.26 -0.55 -27.48
N GLY A 2 -12.98 -0.70 -27.18
CA GLY A 2 -12.44 -0.55 -25.81
C GLY A 2 -12.05 0.89 -25.58
N THR A 3 -12.92 1.68 -24.96
CA THR A 3 -12.59 3.00 -24.45
C THR A 3 -11.73 2.82 -23.19
N PRO A 4 -10.47 3.28 -23.16
CA PRO A 4 -9.68 3.22 -21.95
C PRO A 4 -10.28 4.25 -20.99
N LEU A 5 -10.93 3.78 -19.93
CA LEU A 5 -11.34 4.57 -18.78
C LEU A 5 -10.09 5.15 -18.12
N ALA A 6 -9.56 6.22 -18.70
CA ALA A 6 -8.41 7.00 -18.25
C ALA A 6 -8.80 7.96 -17.12
N ALA A 7 -9.63 7.49 -16.18
CA ALA A 7 -9.70 8.04 -14.84
C ALA A 7 -8.89 7.08 -13.98
N ARG A 8 -7.81 7.57 -13.38
CA ARG A 8 -6.78 6.79 -12.68
C ARG A 8 -7.33 6.19 -11.37
N ALA A 9 -8.32 5.32 -11.47
CA ALA A 9 -8.69 4.39 -10.43
C ALA A 9 -7.49 3.45 -10.28
N MET A 10 -6.55 3.82 -9.39
CA MET A 10 -5.55 2.88 -8.93
C MET A 10 -6.32 1.63 -8.50
N ASN A 11 -6.07 0.50 -9.16
CA ASN A 11 -6.63 -0.78 -8.72
C ASN A 11 -5.96 -1.19 -7.41
N LEU A 12 -6.62 -2.08 -6.66
CA LEU A 12 -6.10 -2.60 -5.40
C LEU A 12 -4.65 -3.07 -5.57
N ASP A 13 -4.38 -3.81 -6.64
CA ASP A 13 -3.06 -4.37 -6.94
C ASP A 13 -1.98 -3.29 -7.08
N GLN A 14 -2.24 -2.25 -7.88
CA GLN A 14 -1.35 -1.10 -8.05
C GLN A 14 -1.15 -0.29 -6.76
N ALA A 15 -2.22 -0.15 -5.96
CA ALA A 15 -2.14 0.53 -4.68
C ALA A 15 -1.30 -0.29 -3.68
N CYS A 16 -1.43 -1.62 -3.72
CA CYS A 16 -0.64 -2.54 -2.94
C CYS A 16 0.82 -2.56 -3.34
N GLU A 17 1.16 -2.57 -4.64
CA GLU A 17 2.55 -2.44 -5.10
C GLU A 17 3.18 -1.12 -4.60
N ARG A 18 2.47 -0.01 -4.76
CA ARG A 18 2.92 1.31 -4.28
C ARG A 18 3.14 1.33 -2.77
N PHE A 19 2.24 0.69 -2.03
CA PHE A 19 2.34 0.56 -0.58
C PHE A 19 3.53 -0.34 -0.20
N ALA A 20 3.71 -1.48 -0.86
CA ALA A 20 4.84 -2.38 -0.68
C ALA A 20 6.16 -1.63 -0.86
N SER A 21 6.35 -0.92 -1.97
CA SER A 21 7.58 -0.18 -2.24
C SER A 21 7.87 0.88 -1.18
N ARG A 22 6.84 1.60 -0.70
CA ARG A 22 7.01 2.59 0.38
C ARG A 22 7.38 1.93 1.70
N LEU A 23 6.77 0.80 2.01
CA LEU A 23 7.09 0.06 3.22
C LEU A 23 8.52 -0.50 3.16
N THR A 24 8.90 -1.13 2.05
CA THR A 24 10.26 -1.64 1.83
C THR A 24 11.29 -0.52 1.94
N ALA A 25 11.01 0.67 1.41
CA ALA A 25 11.90 1.83 1.55
C ALA A 25 12.05 2.27 3.01
N ALA A 26 10.93 2.34 3.77
CA ALA A 26 10.97 2.68 5.19
C ALA A 26 11.70 1.61 6.02
N GLN A 27 11.53 0.32 5.70
CA GLN A 27 12.26 -0.78 6.32
C GLN A 27 13.76 -0.71 5.98
N ALA A 28 14.11 -0.37 4.74
CA ALA A 28 15.49 -0.24 4.29
C ALA A 28 16.21 0.95 4.94
N SER A 29 15.48 1.99 5.37
CA SER A 29 16.03 3.09 6.17
C SER A 29 16.44 2.68 7.58
N GLY A 30 16.08 1.48 8.04
CA GLY A 30 16.38 1.00 9.40
C GLY A 30 15.51 1.63 10.49
N ASP A 31 14.48 2.40 10.11
CA ASP A 31 13.58 3.08 11.03
C ASP A 31 12.29 2.28 11.18
N SER A 32 12.30 1.35 12.15
CA SER A 32 11.15 0.47 12.44
C SER A 32 9.88 1.26 12.74
N GLN A 33 10.00 2.42 13.39
CA GLN A 33 8.87 3.27 13.77
C GLN A 33 8.24 3.94 12.55
N GLN A 34 9.06 4.42 11.61
CA GLN A 34 8.60 4.94 10.32
C GLN A 34 7.97 3.84 9.45
N ALA A 35 8.56 2.65 9.42
CA ALA A 35 8.00 1.51 8.70
C ALA A 35 6.63 1.12 9.26
N GLN A 36 6.50 1.05 10.58
CA GLN A 36 5.24 0.69 11.24
C GLN A 36 4.16 1.77 11.02
N THR A 37 4.54 3.05 11.09
CA THR A 37 3.65 4.17 10.76
C THR A 37 3.19 4.13 9.31
N THR A 38 4.12 3.84 8.38
CA THR A 38 3.83 3.68 6.96
C THR A 38 2.88 2.52 6.74
N TYR A 39 3.10 1.38 7.42
CA TYR A 39 2.25 0.21 7.35
C TYR A 39 0.82 0.50 7.80
N GLN A 40 0.66 1.12 8.98
CA GLN A 40 -0.66 1.43 9.53
C GLN A 40 -1.42 2.43 8.66
N LYS A 41 -0.78 3.55 8.28
CA LYS A 41 -1.41 4.55 7.40
C LYS A 41 -1.72 3.99 6.02
N GLY A 42 -0.81 3.20 5.46
CA GLY A 42 -0.99 2.58 4.15
C GLY A 42 -2.15 1.60 4.15
N SER A 43 -2.17 0.66 5.11
CA SER A 43 -3.25 -0.32 5.26
C SER A 43 -4.61 0.35 5.48
N GLN A 44 -4.68 1.37 6.32
CA GLN A 44 -5.92 2.11 6.57
C GLN A 44 -6.42 2.85 5.31
N ARG A 45 -5.51 3.44 4.52
CA ARG A 45 -5.88 4.05 3.24
C ARG A 45 -6.36 3.02 2.23
N ILE A 46 -5.70 1.87 2.11
CA ILE A 46 -6.15 0.81 1.21
C ILE A 46 -7.55 0.34 1.63
N ALA A 47 -7.75 0.03 2.91
CA ALA A 47 -9.06 -0.36 3.43
C ALA A 47 -10.13 0.71 3.15
N ALA A 48 -9.84 1.99 3.35
CA ALA A 48 -10.80 3.07 3.09
C ALA A 48 -11.14 3.25 1.60
N ASN A 49 -10.18 3.05 0.69
CA ASN A 49 -10.37 3.25 -0.75
C ASN A 49 -10.90 2.01 -1.48
N PHE A 50 -10.74 0.82 -0.89
CA PHE A 50 -11.03 -0.46 -1.54
C PHE A 50 -11.97 -1.35 -0.71
N ASN A 51 -12.96 -0.78 -0.02
CA ASN A 51 -13.98 -1.53 0.75
C ASN A 51 -13.40 -2.52 1.79
N GLY A 52 -12.39 -2.09 2.54
CA GLY A 52 -11.75 -2.92 3.57
C GLY A 52 -10.72 -3.90 3.03
N ALA A 53 -10.36 -3.83 1.75
CA ALA A 53 -9.34 -4.70 1.20
C ALA A 53 -7.96 -4.49 1.85
N THR A 54 -7.18 -5.56 1.87
CA THR A 54 -5.84 -5.61 2.44
C THR A 54 -4.86 -6.10 1.40
N CYS A 55 -3.61 -5.66 1.50
CA CYS A 55 -2.55 -6.07 0.59
C CYS A 55 -1.84 -7.32 1.11
N PRO A 56 -2.08 -8.52 0.54
CA PRO A 56 -1.41 -9.75 1.00
C PRO A 56 0.10 -9.72 0.73
N ASN A 57 0.53 -8.99 -0.30
CA ASN A 57 1.94 -8.80 -0.65
C ASN A 57 2.67 -7.83 0.29
N VAL A 58 1.96 -7.13 1.18
CA VAL A 58 2.56 -6.17 2.12
C VAL A 58 2.48 -6.71 3.53
N GLN A 59 3.59 -7.27 3.99
CA GLN A 59 3.70 -7.80 5.34
C GLN A 59 3.97 -6.67 6.35
N PRO A 60 3.44 -6.77 7.58
CA PRO A 60 3.78 -5.84 8.63
C PRO A 60 5.30 -5.86 8.88
N PRO A 61 5.94 -4.69 9.07
CA PRO A 61 7.35 -4.65 9.46
C PRO A 61 7.49 -5.35 10.81
N LYS A 62 8.47 -6.26 10.91
CA LYS A 62 8.76 -6.94 12.17
C LYS A 62 9.24 -5.90 13.21
N PRO A 63 8.79 -6.01 14.48
CA PRO A 63 9.27 -5.14 15.55
C PRO A 63 10.78 -5.27 15.77
#